data_AF-A0A968WV50-F1
#
_entry.id   AF-A0A968WV50-F1
#
_cell.length_a   1.000
_cell.length_b   1.000
_cell.length_c   1.000
_cell.angle_alpha   90.00
_cell.angle_beta   90.00
_cell.angle_gamma   90.00
#
_symmetry.space_group_name_H-M   'P 1'
#
loop_
_entity.id
_entity.type
_entity.pdbx_description
1 polymer ?
#
loop_
_entity_poly.entity_id
_entity_poly.type
_entity_poly.pdbx_seq_one_letter_code
_entity_poly.pdbx_strand_id
1 'polypeptide(L)'
;RMVSKLKDAGVDSLGMHLEAWNESVRAEIMPGKAEVPVSYYLEAFQAAVAVFGRGQVSTYLLAGLGDSEADLLEASEQLISLGVYPFVVPFVPVTGTQLENHPAPSADFMRQILPPIGHMLTQAGMTSETVKAGCAKCGACSSLSSFENQSSPHCSAI
;
A
#
# COMPACT_ATOMS: atom_id res chain seq x y z
N ARG A 1 14.86 16.97 -4.38
CA ARG A 1 14.81 17.88 -5.55
C ARG A 1 13.71 17.50 -6.55
N MET A 2 13.59 16.24 -6.99
CA MET A 2 12.53 15.85 -7.94
C MET A 2 11.11 15.95 -7.34
N VAL A 3 10.91 15.42 -6.13
CA VAL A 3 9.63 15.47 -5.39
C VAL A 3 9.06 16.89 -5.31
N SER A 4 9.88 17.89 -4.94
CA SER A 4 9.45 19.30 -4.88
C SER A 4 9.05 19.84 -6.25
N LYS A 5 9.78 19.51 -7.32
CA LYS A 5 9.42 19.92 -8.69
C LYS A 5 8.06 19.38 -9.12
N LEU A 6 7.73 18.13 -8.75
CA LEU A 6 6.40 17.57 -9.01
C LEU A 6 5.33 18.35 -8.27
N LYS A 7 5.59 18.71 -7.01
CA LYS A 7 4.65 19.53 -6.23
C LYS A 7 4.44 20.91 -6.84
N ASP A 8 5.51 21.58 -7.24
CA ASP A 8 5.49 22.90 -7.90
C ASP A 8 4.78 22.84 -9.26
N ALA A 9 4.81 21.69 -9.95
CA ALA A 9 4.08 21.45 -11.18
C ALA A 9 2.58 21.18 -10.98
N GLY A 10 2.09 21.16 -9.73
CA GLY A 10 0.67 21.02 -9.42
C GLY A 10 0.23 19.59 -9.07
N VAL A 11 1.14 18.65 -8.80
CA VAL A 11 0.76 17.30 -8.36
C VAL A 11 0.13 17.34 -6.97
N ASP A 12 -1.04 16.71 -6.81
CA ASP A 12 -1.77 16.65 -5.55
C ASP A 12 -1.25 15.58 -4.58
N SER A 13 -1.03 14.37 -5.10
CA SER A 13 -0.61 13.18 -4.36
C SER A 13 0.44 12.39 -5.16
N LEU A 14 1.32 11.65 -4.48
CA LEU A 14 2.42 10.92 -5.09
C LEU A 14 2.32 9.40 -4.81
N GLY A 15 2.44 8.59 -5.86
CA GLY A 15 2.59 7.13 -5.76
C GLY A 15 4.04 6.71 -5.96
N MET A 16 4.59 5.95 -5.01
CA MET A 16 5.92 5.33 -5.11
C MET A 16 5.82 3.90 -4.61
N HIS A 17 5.71 2.95 -5.53
CA HIS A 17 5.32 1.60 -5.15
C HIS A 17 6.51 0.76 -4.70
N LEU A 18 6.34 0.03 -3.59
CA LEU A 18 7.32 -0.88 -3.03
C LEU A 18 7.11 -2.31 -3.52
N GLU A 19 5.85 -2.70 -3.72
CA GLU A 19 5.29 -4.03 -4.06
C GLU A 19 5.48 -5.12 -3.01
N ALA A 20 6.69 -5.31 -2.49
CA ALA A 20 6.99 -6.33 -1.48
C ALA A 20 7.90 -5.77 -0.39
N TRP A 21 7.66 -6.20 0.84
CA TRP A 21 8.35 -5.78 2.06
C TRP A 21 9.64 -6.56 2.29
N ASN A 22 9.57 -7.89 2.21
CA ASN A 22 10.71 -8.73 2.54
C ASN A 22 11.77 -8.70 1.43
N GLU A 23 13.02 -8.35 1.76
CA GLU A 23 14.11 -8.24 0.77
C GLU A 23 14.36 -9.52 -0.02
N SER A 24 14.14 -10.71 0.58
CA SER A 24 14.28 -11.97 -0.16
C SER A 24 13.20 -12.15 -1.22
N VAL A 25 11.94 -11.81 -0.89
CA VAL A 25 10.82 -11.78 -1.83
C VAL A 25 11.09 -10.76 -2.95
N ARG A 26 11.60 -9.58 -2.59
CA ARG A 26 11.97 -8.54 -3.57
C ARG A 26 13.03 -9.05 -4.55
N ALA A 27 14.09 -9.70 -4.04
CA ALA A 27 15.18 -10.22 -4.86
C ALA A 27 14.74 -11.32 -5.81
N GLU A 28 13.80 -12.18 -5.39
CA GLU A 28 13.24 -13.24 -6.22
C GLU A 28 12.28 -12.70 -7.28
N ILE A 29 11.31 -11.88 -6.86
CA ILE A 29 10.18 -11.48 -7.70
C ILE A 29 10.51 -10.29 -8.61
N MET A 30 11.34 -9.36 -8.15
CA MET A 30 11.66 -8.11 -8.85
C MET A 30 13.13 -7.71 -8.66
N PRO A 31 14.07 -8.53 -9.16
CA PRO A 31 15.51 -8.36 -8.89
C PRO A 31 16.04 -6.97 -9.23
N GLY A 32 15.59 -6.37 -10.34
CA GLY A 32 16.01 -5.01 -10.69
C GLY A 32 15.54 -3.92 -9.71
N LYS A 33 14.41 -4.12 -9.03
CA LYS A 33 13.93 -3.20 -7.99
C LYS A 33 14.57 -3.51 -6.63
N ALA A 34 14.98 -4.75 -6.40
CA ALA A 34 15.68 -5.20 -5.19
C ALA A 34 17.10 -4.64 -5.08
N GLU A 35 17.70 -4.16 -6.17
CA GLU A 35 18.95 -3.38 -6.11
C GLU A 35 18.81 -2.11 -5.26
N VAL A 36 17.57 -1.60 -5.11
CA VAL A 36 17.24 -0.51 -4.19
C VAL A 36 16.61 -1.11 -2.92
N PRO A 37 17.29 -1.00 -1.76
CA PRO A 37 16.82 -1.61 -0.52
C PRO A 37 15.59 -0.88 0.01
N VAL A 38 14.79 -1.57 0.81
CA VAL A 38 13.59 -1.03 1.48
C VAL A 38 13.93 0.21 2.31
N SER A 39 15.09 0.23 2.97
CA SER A 39 15.57 1.40 3.73
C SER A 39 15.63 2.68 2.89
N TYR A 40 16.07 2.58 1.63
CA TYR A 40 16.10 3.72 0.73
C TYR A 40 14.69 4.20 0.34
N TYR A 41 13.75 3.26 0.15
CA TYR A 41 12.34 3.61 -0.03
C TYR A 41 11.78 4.35 1.18
N LEU A 42 12.08 3.91 2.40
CA LEU A 42 11.64 4.56 3.64
C LEU A 42 12.17 6.00 3.76
N GLU A 43 13.44 6.24 3.43
CA GLU A 43 14.01 7.60 3.36
C GLU A 43 13.30 8.45 2.30
N ALA A 44 13.05 7.88 1.12
CA ALA A 44 12.38 8.58 0.03
C ALA A 44 10.91 8.91 0.37
N PHE A 45 10.22 8.01 1.08
CA PHE A 45 8.88 8.23 1.60
C PHE A 45 8.83 9.38 2.60
N GLN A 46 9.76 9.43 3.56
CA GLN A 46 9.86 10.55 4.50
C GLN A 46 10.04 11.88 3.78
N ALA A 47 10.94 11.93 2.79
CA ALA A 47 11.16 13.12 1.99
C ALA A 47 9.92 13.51 1.16
N ALA A 48 9.18 12.53 0.63
CA ALA A 48 7.94 12.76 -0.09
C ALA A 48 6.83 13.28 0.83
N VAL A 49 6.64 12.69 2.00
CA VAL A 49 5.63 13.10 2.98
C VAL A 49 5.89 14.52 3.48
N ALA A 50 7.16 14.91 3.67
CA ALA A 50 7.52 16.27 4.03
C ALA A 50 7.08 17.33 2.99
N VAL A 51 6.93 16.93 1.71
CA VAL A 51 6.51 17.83 0.62
C VAL A 51 5.01 17.75 0.33
N PHE A 52 4.45 16.54 0.28
CA PHE A 52 3.06 16.31 -0.13
C PHE A 52 2.07 16.31 1.05
N GLY A 53 2.56 16.04 2.26
CA GLY A 53 1.77 15.89 3.46
C GLY A 53 1.38 14.44 3.75
N ARG A 54 1.02 14.20 5.01
CA ARG A 54 0.56 12.89 5.51
C ARG A 54 -0.68 12.42 4.75
N GLY A 55 -0.70 11.14 4.36
CA GLY A 55 -1.78 10.54 3.57
C GLY A 55 -1.80 10.94 2.10
N GLN A 56 -0.89 11.79 1.62
CA GLN A 56 -0.80 12.18 0.20
C GLN A 56 0.33 11.46 -0.54
N VAL A 57 1.04 10.56 0.14
CA VAL A 57 1.99 9.63 -0.46
C VAL A 57 1.44 8.23 -0.29
N SER A 58 1.50 7.41 -1.34
CA SER A 58 1.02 6.02 -1.31
C SER A 58 2.04 5.07 -1.91
N THR A 59 1.96 3.81 -1.49
CA THR A 59 2.72 2.71 -2.07
C THR A 59 1.82 1.50 -2.26
N TYR A 60 2.12 0.67 -3.26
CA TYR A 60 1.49 -0.64 -3.37
C TYR A 60 2.24 -1.64 -2.51
N LEU A 61 1.48 -2.52 -1.86
CA LEU A 61 1.94 -3.79 -1.32
C LEU A 61 1.10 -4.89 -1.97
N LEU A 62 1.75 -5.78 -2.72
CA LEU A 62 1.11 -6.84 -3.48
C LEU A 62 1.04 -8.11 -2.64
N ALA A 63 -0.14 -8.36 -2.09
CA ALA A 63 -0.42 -9.58 -1.36
C ALA A 63 -0.36 -10.80 -2.29
N GLY A 64 0.33 -11.86 -1.86
CA GLY A 64 0.49 -13.10 -2.63
C GLY A 64 1.82 -13.23 -3.38
N LEU A 65 2.71 -12.24 -3.33
CA LEU A 65 4.05 -12.36 -3.94
C LEU A 65 5.07 -13.14 -3.10
N GLY A 66 4.80 -13.34 -1.81
CA GLY A 66 5.69 -14.09 -0.91
C GLY A 66 5.76 -13.51 0.51
N ASP A 67 5.45 -12.22 0.68
CA ASP A 67 5.31 -11.63 2.01
C ASP A 67 4.22 -12.35 2.81
N SER A 68 4.51 -12.65 4.07
CA SER A 68 3.55 -13.23 5.00
C SER A 68 2.51 -12.20 5.46
N GLU A 69 1.46 -12.67 6.13
CA GLU A 69 0.49 -11.77 6.77
C GLU A 69 1.16 -10.84 7.79
N ALA A 70 2.13 -11.36 8.56
CA ALA A 70 2.88 -10.58 9.53
C ALA A 70 3.74 -9.49 8.85
N ASP A 71 4.42 -9.83 7.75
CA ASP A 71 5.23 -8.88 6.98
C ASP A 71 4.36 -7.72 6.44
N LEU A 72 3.17 -8.03 5.90
CA LEU A 72 2.27 -7.02 5.36
C LEU A 72 1.67 -6.11 6.45
N LEU A 73 1.40 -6.66 7.64
CA LEU A 73 0.93 -5.88 8.78
C LEU A 73 2.03 -4.97 9.33
N GLU A 74 3.25 -5.49 9.50
CA GLU A 74 4.42 -4.72 9.93
C GLU A 74 4.73 -3.59 8.94
N ALA A 75 4.80 -3.91 7.65
CA ALA A 75 5.02 -2.93 6.59
C ALA A 75 3.95 -1.83 6.64
N SER A 76 2.69 -2.21 6.80
CA SER A 76 1.57 -1.26 6.84
C SER A 76 1.65 -0.36 8.06
N GLU A 77 1.91 -0.89 9.26
CA GLU A 77 2.12 -0.11 10.47
C GLU A 77 3.25 0.91 10.29
N GLN A 78 4.39 0.46 9.78
CA GLN A 78 5.55 1.31 9.56
C GLN A 78 5.25 2.42 8.53
N LEU A 79 4.66 2.09 7.38
CA LEU A 79 4.30 3.07 6.34
C LEU A 79 3.28 4.09 6.84
N ILE A 80 2.26 3.64 7.57
CA ILE A 80 1.26 4.52 8.17
C ILE A 80 1.91 5.46 9.20
N SER A 81 2.85 4.96 10.02
CA SER A 81 3.59 5.80 10.97
C SER A 81 4.33 6.94 10.25
N LEU A 82 4.96 6.65 9.10
CA LEU A 82 5.64 7.63 8.24
C LEU A 82 4.69 8.57 7.51
N GLY A 83 3.40 8.27 7.48
CA GLY A 83 2.39 9.05 6.77
C GLY A 83 2.16 8.64 5.32
N VAL A 84 2.60 7.44 4.95
CA VAL A 84 2.36 6.82 3.65
C VAL A 84 1.16 5.88 3.74
N TYR A 85 0.25 5.99 2.78
CA TYR A 85 -0.88 5.08 2.64
C TYR A 85 -0.40 3.74 2.02
N PRO A 86 -0.48 2.60 2.72
CA PRO A 86 -0.11 1.29 2.21
C PRO A 86 -1.30 0.68 1.45
N PHE A 87 -1.37 0.91 0.14
CA PHE A 87 -2.44 0.37 -0.69
C PHE A 87 -2.17 -1.12 -0.97
N VAL A 88 -2.70 -1.97 -0.10
CA VAL A 88 -2.59 -3.43 -0.22
C VAL A 88 -3.52 -3.94 -1.32
N VAL A 89 -2.97 -4.61 -2.31
CA VAL A 89 -3.68 -5.10 -3.50
C VAL A 89 -3.39 -6.59 -3.68
N PRO A 90 -4.39 -7.44 -3.96
CA PRO A 90 -4.12 -8.84 -4.28
C PRO A 90 -3.36 -8.94 -5.60
N PHE A 91 -2.29 -9.74 -5.65
CA PHE A 91 -1.61 -10.06 -6.89
C PHE A 91 -2.55 -10.80 -7.85
N VAL A 92 -2.58 -10.37 -9.10
CA VAL A 92 -3.36 -11.00 -10.17
C VAL A 92 -2.39 -11.47 -11.27
N PRO A 93 -2.32 -12.78 -11.55
CA PRO A 93 -1.45 -13.31 -12.61
C PRO A 93 -1.93 -12.83 -13.97
N VAL A 94 -1.00 -12.40 -14.81
CA VAL A 94 -1.29 -11.89 -16.16
C VAL A 94 -0.60 -12.77 -17.20
N THR A 95 -1.37 -13.27 -18.17
CA THR A 95 -0.88 -14.12 -19.26
C THR A 95 0.26 -13.45 -20.03
N GLY A 96 1.32 -14.20 -20.32
CA GLY A 96 2.50 -13.72 -21.02
C GLY A 96 3.52 -12.98 -20.15
N THR A 97 3.27 -12.85 -18.84
CA THR A 97 4.27 -12.35 -17.89
C THR A 97 5.05 -13.51 -17.27
N GLN A 98 6.23 -13.23 -16.69
CA GLN A 98 7.01 -14.25 -15.97
C GLN A 98 6.26 -14.88 -14.80
N LEU A 99 5.28 -14.17 -14.24
CA LEU A 99 4.47 -14.61 -13.10
C LEU A 99 3.07 -15.07 -13.54
N GLU A 100 2.86 -15.44 -14.81
CA GLU A 100 1.54 -15.86 -15.30
C GLU A 100 0.97 -17.09 -14.57
N ASN A 101 1.84 -17.96 -14.06
CA ASN A 101 1.49 -19.17 -13.33
C ASN A 101 1.66 -19.03 -11.80
N HIS A 102 2.06 -17.85 -11.32
CA HIS A 102 2.18 -17.58 -9.90
C HIS A 102 0.77 -17.52 -9.28
N PRO A 103 0.50 -18.12 -8.11
CA PRO A 103 -0.84 -18.12 -7.55
C PRO A 103 -1.26 -16.73 -7.05
N ALA A 104 -2.53 -16.38 -7.24
CA ALA A 104 -3.16 -15.26 -6.54
C ALA A 104 -3.30 -15.59 -5.03
N PRO A 105 -3.32 -14.58 -4.13
CA PRO A 105 -3.60 -14.83 -2.72
C PRO A 105 -5.02 -15.38 -2.54
N SER A 106 -5.22 -16.22 -1.51
CA SER A 106 -6.55 -16.73 -1.19
C SER A 106 -7.44 -15.62 -0.61
N ALA A 107 -8.76 -15.79 -0.72
CA ALA A 107 -9.70 -14.86 -0.09
C ALA A 107 -9.55 -14.82 1.44
N ASP A 108 -9.19 -15.95 2.07
CA ASP A 108 -8.93 -16.02 3.52
C ASP A 108 -7.67 -15.23 3.93
N PHE A 109 -6.61 -15.30 3.12
CA PHE A 109 -5.41 -14.48 3.33
C PHE A 109 -5.76 -12.99 3.30
N MET A 110 -6.50 -12.55 2.28
CA MET A 110 -6.93 -11.15 2.16
C MET A 110 -7.84 -10.72 3.33
N ARG A 111 -8.75 -11.60 3.79
CA ARG A 111 -9.63 -11.32 4.94
C ARG A 111 -8.87 -11.16 6.25
N GLN A 112 -7.71 -11.80 6.41
CA GLN A 112 -6.90 -11.68 7.62
C GLN A 112 -6.14 -10.35 7.68
N ILE A 113 -5.69 -9.82 6.55
CA ILE A 113 -4.84 -8.62 6.53
C ILE A 113 -5.61 -7.30 6.32
N LEU A 114 -6.70 -7.29 5.54
CA LEU A 114 -7.34 -6.02 5.17
C LEU A 114 -8.06 -5.31 6.34
N PRO A 115 -8.85 -5.99 7.21
CA PRO A 115 -9.50 -5.34 8.34
C PRO A 115 -8.55 -4.64 9.33
N PRO A 116 -7.47 -5.27 9.84
CA PRO A 116 -6.55 -4.59 10.74
C PRO A 116 -5.84 -3.41 10.07
N ILE A 117 -5.48 -3.51 8.78
CA ILE A 117 -4.86 -2.39 8.05
C ILE A 117 -5.85 -1.23 7.88
N GLY A 118 -7.11 -1.52 7.54
CA GLY A 118 -8.18 -0.52 7.50
C GLY A 118 -8.34 0.19 8.84
N HIS A 119 -8.32 -0.55 9.95
CA HIS A 119 -8.37 0.03 11.30
C HIS A 119 -7.19 0.96 11.60
N MET A 120 -5.96 0.54 11.26
CA MET A 120 -4.76 1.38 11.43
C MET A 120 -4.87 2.68 10.62
N LEU A 121 -5.41 2.63 9.39
CA LEU A 121 -5.63 3.82 8.56
C LEU A 121 -6.66 4.78 9.16
N THR A 122 -7.77 4.25 9.66
CA THR A 122 -8.80 5.04 10.33
C THR A 122 -8.25 5.71 11.58
N GLN A 123 -7.52 4.99 12.43
CA GLN A 123 -6.86 5.54 13.62
C GLN A 123 -5.85 6.64 13.28
N ALA A 124 -5.17 6.50 12.14
CA ALA A 124 -4.21 7.48 11.64
C ALA A 124 -4.83 8.68 10.92
N GLY A 125 -6.16 8.70 10.70
CA GLY A 125 -6.84 9.72 9.91
C GLY A 125 -6.46 9.71 8.41
N MET A 126 -5.95 8.58 7.92
CA MET A 126 -5.40 8.42 6.57
C MET A 126 -6.28 7.47 5.74
N THR A 127 -7.51 7.87 5.45
CA THR A 127 -8.45 7.05 4.68
C THR A 127 -8.43 7.44 3.19
N SER A 128 -8.96 6.57 2.34
CA SER A 128 -9.19 6.83 0.92
C SER A 128 -9.99 8.13 0.68
N GLU A 129 -10.84 8.55 1.62
CA GLU A 129 -11.59 9.80 1.51
C GLU A 129 -10.71 11.04 1.65
N THR A 130 -9.64 10.99 2.47
CA THR A 130 -8.75 12.14 2.73
C THR A 130 -7.59 12.25 1.72
N VAL A 131 -7.31 11.18 0.97
CA VAL A 131 -6.39 11.23 -0.18
C VAL A 131 -6.99 12.09 -1.28
N LYS A 132 -6.18 12.94 -1.94
CA LYS A 132 -6.68 13.84 -3.00
C LYS A 132 -6.81 13.15 -4.36
N ALA A 133 -5.89 12.26 -4.72
CA ALA A 133 -5.86 11.61 -6.04
C ALA A 133 -5.14 10.24 -6.01
N GLY A 134 -5.24 9.51 -7.12
CA GLY A 134 -4.52 8.26 -7.35
C GLY A 134 -5.23 7.01 -6.82
N CYS A 135 -4.52 5.88 -6.80
CA CYS A 135 -5.11 4.57 -6.52
C CYS A 135 -5.69 4.47 -5.10
N ALA A 136 -5.02 5.07 -4.11
CA ALA A 136 -5.52 5.12 -2.73
C ALA A 136 -6.84 5.90 -2.61
N LYS A 137 -7.09 6.90 -3.46
CA LYS A 137 -8.38 7.60 -3.55
C LYS A 137 -9.44 6.79 -4.31
N CYS A 138 -9.04 6.15 -5.41
CA CYS A 138 -9.96 5.41 -6.28
C CYS A 138 -10.42 4.09 -5.66
N GLY A 139 -9.54 3.35 -5.00
CA GLY A 139 -9.83 2.07 -4.37
C GLY A 139 -10.12 0.90 -5.32
N ALA A 140 -10.15 1.09 -6.64
CA ALA A 140 -10.67 0.06 -7.55
C ALA A 140 -9.92 -1.29 -7.51
N CYS A 141 -8.61 -1.28 -7.25
CA CYS A 141 -7.80 -2.49 -7.23
C CYS A 141 -7.80 -3.22 -5.88
N SER A 142 -8.47 -2.70 -4.85
CA SER A 142 -8.48 -3.31 -3.51
C SER A 142 -9.75 -3.00 -2.72
N SER A 143 -10.24 -3.97 -1.96
CA SER A 143 -11.35 -3.75 -1.02
C SER A 143 -10.93 -3.06 0.27
N LEU A 144 -9.65 -2.66 0.43
CA LEU A 144 -9.13 -2.03 1.65
C LEU A 144 -9.99 -0.85 2.16
N SER A 145 -10.45 0.03 1.27
CA SER A 145 -11.29 1.18 1.65
C SER A 145 -12.61 0.79 2.33
N SER A 146 -13.13 -0.40 2.06
CA SER A 146 -14.35 -0.93 2.71
C SER A 146 -14.12 -1.24 4.20
N PHE A 147 -12.86 -1.34 4.64
CA PHE A 147 -12.48 -1.58 6.02
C PHE A 147 -12.10 -0.30 6.77
N GLU A 148 -11.99 0.84 6.10
CA GLU A 148 -11.70 2.15 6.72
C GLU A 148 -12.95 2.77 7.38
N ASN A 149 -14.13 2.43 6.86
CA ASN A 149 -15.41 3.06 7.23
C ASN A 149 -16.19 2.32 8.32
N GLN A 150 -15.60 1.33 9.00
CA GLN A 150 -16.28 0.53 10.03
C GLN A 150 -16.42 1.23 11.39
N SER A 151 -16.49 2.57 11.39
CA SER A 151 -16.85 3.40 12.54
C SER A 151 -18.31 3.86 12.43
N SER A 152 -19.24 2.94 12.22
CA SER A 152 -20.67 3.16 12.43
C SER A 152 -21.30 1.91 13.06
N PRO A 153 -21.81 1.99 14.30
CA PRO A 153 -22.42 0.85 14.97
C PRO A 153 -23.84 0.69 14.46
N HIS A 154 -24.06 0.07 13.30
CA HIS A 154 -25.36 -0.52 12.97
C HIS A 154 -25.29 -1.45 11.77
N CYS A 155 -25.16 -2.74 12.04
CA CYS A 155 -25.90 -3.74 11.28
C CYS A 155 -26.20 -4.91 12.24
N SER A 156 -27.35 -4.82 12.91
CA SER A 156 -27.95 -5.99 13.53
C SER A 156 -28.35 -6.93 12.39
N ALA A 157 -27.90 -8.17 12.47
CA ALA A 157 -28.27 -9.25 11.56
C ALA A 157 -29.79 -9.29 11.36
N ILE A 158 -30.21 -9.44 10.10
CA ILE A 158 -31.54 -9.94 9.72
C ILE A 158 -31.40 -11.44 9.52
#